data_AF-A0A2V7JZP4-F1
#
_entry.id   AF-A0A2V7JZP4-F1
#
_cell.length_a   1.000
_cell.length_b   1.000
_cell.length_c   1.000
_cell.angle_alpha   90.00
_cell.angle_beta   90.00
_cell.angle_gamma   90.00
#
_symmetry.space_group_name_H-M   'P 1'
#
loop_
_entity.id
_entity.type
_entity.pdbx_description
1 polymer ?
#
loop_
_entity_poly.entity_id
_entity_poly.type
_entity_poly.pdbx_seq_one_letter_code
_entity_poly.pdbx_strand_id
1 'polypeptide(L)'
;MVSGCDTGIKPTATIAATDSADQILINMSHYVTDGGIQRAHVRADTAYFFSPMQTAELRSVHITFYDTEGAETSTLTSREGTYHWRSGDMEARINVVVV
;
A
#
# COMPACT_ATOMS: atom_id res chain seq x y z
N MET A 1 5.39 -3.10 56.82
CA MET A 1 4.44 -3.25 55.70
C MET A 1 5.22 -3.86 54.53
N VAL A 2 4.72 -4.95 53.97
CA VAL A 2 5.44 -5.79 52.99
C VAL A 2 5.44 -5.12 51.61
N SER A 3 6.57 -5.26 50.91
CA SER A 3 6.84 -4.78 49.54
C SER A 3 6.01 -5.52 48.49
N GLY A 4 5.63 -4.84 47.40
CA GLY A 4 5.00 -5.46 46.23
C GLY A 4 5.58 -4.88 44.93
N CYS A 5 6.56 -5.59 44.35
CA CYS A 5 6.99 -5.38 42.97
C CYS A 5 5.85 -5.76 42.03
N ASP A 6 5.34 -4.79 41.27
CA ASP A 6 4.52 -5.09 40.10
C ASP A 6 5.40 -4.95 38.85
N THR A 7 6.24 -5.97 38.63
CA THR A 7 6.74 -6.28 37.29
C THR A 7 5.58 -6.83 36.48
N GLY A 8 4.61 -5.97 36.21
CA GLY A 8 3.52 -6.23 35.30
C GLY A 8 4.13 -6.47 33.93
N ILE A 9 3.82 -7.64 33.35
CA ILE A 9 4.10 -7.94 31.96
C ILE A 9 3.54 -6.76 31.17
N LYS A 10 4.40 -5.92 30.60
CA LYS A 10 3.97 -4.98 29.57
C LYS A 10 3.56 -5.88 28.41
N PRO A 11 2.26 -5.99 28.05
CA PRO A 11 1.92 -6.67 26.82
C PRO A 11 2.70 -5.92 25.74
N THR A 12 3.70 -6.58 25.15
CA THR A 12 4.19 -6.15 23.85
C THR A 12 2.97 -6.25 22.98
N ALA A 13 2.36 -5.11 22.66
CA ALA A 13 1.28 -5.04 21.71
C ALA A 13 1.86 -5.58 20.41
N THR A 14 1.65 -6.87 20.16
CA THR A 14 1.71 -7.41 18.82
C THR A 14 0.61 -6.65 18.12
N ILE A 15 0.97 -5.65 17.30
CA ILE A 15 0.05 -5.01 16.39
C ILE A 15 -0.31 -6.11 15.39
N ALA A 16 -1.26 -6.95 15.75
CA ALA A 16 -1.92 -7.82 14.81
C ALA A 16 -2.69 -6.88 13.89
N ALA A 17 -2.40 -6.94 12.60
CA ALA A 17 -3.03 -6.19 11.52
C ALA A 17 -4.55 -6.48 11.35
N THR A 18 -5.20 -7.01 12.36
CA THR A 18 -6.52 -7.63 12.33
C THR A 18 -7.42 -6.68 13.13
N ASP A 19 -8.38 -5.92 12.57
CA ASP A 19 -9.35 -6.36 11.59
C ASP A 19 -10.07 -5.20 10.84
N SER A 20 -9.51 -3.97 10.86
CA SER A 20 -10.11 -2.83 10.16
C SER A 20 -9.04 -1.95 9.56
N ALA A 21 -9.12 -1.74 8.24
CA ALA A 21 -8.36 -0.69 7.59
C ALA A 21 -8.67 0.67 8.22
N ASP A 22 -7.66 1.53 8.36
CA ASP A 22 -7.85 2.90 8.89
C ASP A 22 -8.70 3.73 7.91
N GLN A 23 -8.53 3.46 6.62
CA GLN A 23 -9.27 4.10 5.54
C GLN A 23 -9.52 3.10 4.41
N ILE A 24 -10.69 3.24 3.79
CA ILE A 24 -11.08 2.52 2.58
C ILE A 24 -11.37 3.56 1.50
N LEU A 25 -10.68 3.46 0.36
CA LEU A 25 -10.98 4.25 -0.84
C LEU A 25 -11.61 3.33 -1.89
N ILE A 26 -12.70 3.77 -2.48
CA ILE A 26 -13.37 3.09 -3.61
C ILE A 26 -13.05 3.84 -4.89
N ASN A 27 -12.79 3.11 -5.97
CA ASN A 27 -12.39 3.67 -7.26
C ASN A 27 -11.17 4.61 -7.11
N MET A 28 -10.13 4.09 -6.45
CA MET A 28 -8.93 4.84 -6.09
C MET A 28 -8.08 5.15 -7.32
N SER A 29 -7.55 6.37 -7.37
CA SER A 29 -6.62 6.84 -8.38
C SER A 29 -5.50 7.63 -7.71
N HIS A 30 -4.26 7.24 -7.96
CA HIS A 30 -3.07 7.86 -7.40
C HIS A 30 -2.05 8.16 -8.50
N TYR A 31 -1.58 9.40 -8.54
CA TYR A 31 -0.57 9.87 -9.48
C TYR A 31 0.78 9.92 -8.75
N VAL A 32 1.73 9.11 -9.22
CA VAL A 32 3.11 9.14 -8.73
C VAL A 32 3.89 10.05 -9.68
N THR A 33 4.50 11.10 -9.13
CA THR A 33 5.26 12.09 -9.89
C THR A 33 6.67 12.24 -9.34
N ASP A 34 7.61 12.59 -10.21
CA ASP A 34 8.97 12.98 -9.87
C ASP A 34 9.33 14.24 -10.66
N GLY A 35 9.78 15.29 -9.98
CA GLY A 35 10.06 16.59 -10.62
C GLY A 35 8.86 17.22 -11.35
N GLY A 36 7.62 16.85 -11.01
CA GLY A 36 6.40 17.28 -11.70
C GLY A 36 6.05 16.45 -12.95
N ILE A 37 6.87 15.48 -13.32
CA ILE A 37 6.60 14.53 -14.42
C ILE A 37 5.93 13.30 -13.83
N GLN A 38 4.86 12.83 -14.47
CA GLN A 38 4.19 11.61 -14.06
C GLN A 38 5.09 10.39 -14.35
N ARG A 39 5.24 9.52 -13.34
CA ARG A 39 6.05 8.30 -13.39
C ARG A 39 5.18 7.04 -13.35
N ALA A 40 4.06 7.12 -12.62
CA ALA A 40 3.05 6.07 -12.63
C ALA A 40 1.64 6.63 -12.41
N HIS A 41 0.65 5.94 -12.96
CA HIS A 41 -0.77 6.10 -12.62
C HIS A 41 -1.26 4.81 -11.99
N VAL A 42 -1.50 4.81 -10.68
CA VAL A 42 -2.00 3.64 -9.94
C VAL A 42 -3.51 3.76 -9.79
N ARG A 43 -4.24 2.75 -10.26
CA ARG A 43 -5.70 2.64 -10.11
C ARG A 43 -6.07 1.32 -9.45
N ALA A 44 -7.11 1.36 -8.62
CA ALA A 44 -7.67 0.17 -7.98
C ALA A 44 -9.16 0.36 -7.71
N ASP A 45 -9.94 -0.71 -7.77
CA ASP A 45 -11.36 -0.69 -7.40
C ASP A 45 -11.55 -0.38 -5.92
N THR A 46 -10.66 -0.91 -5.08
CA THR A 46 -10.67 -0.68 -3.64
C THR A 46 -9.25 -0.65 -3.10
N ALA A 47 -8.98 0.29 -2.20
CA ALA A 47 -7.71 0.40 -1.50
C ALA A 47 -7.96 0.49 0.02
N TYR A 48 -7.35 -0.43 0.77
CA TYR A 48 -7.38 -0.49 2.23
C TYR A 48 -6.05 0.05 2.78
N PHE A 49 -6.09 1.14 3.52
CA PHE A 49 -4.89 1.76 4.08
C PHE A 49 -4.68 1.34 5.52
N PHE A 50 -3.43 0.98 5.83
CA PHE A 50 -2.98 0.59 7.16
C PHE A 50 -1.78 1.43 7.57
N SER A 51 -2.04 2.54 8.23
CA SER A 51 -1.08 3.55 8.69
C SER A 51 0.02 2.97 9.57
N PRO A 52 -0.25 2.08 10.55
CA PRO A 52 0.81 1.49 11.38
C PRO A 52 1.83 0.69 10.57
N MET A 53 1.39 0.03 9.49
CA MET A 53 2.22 -0.79 8.62
C MET A 53 2.81 0.00 7.45
N GLN A 54 2.31 1.20 7.20
CA GLN A 54 2.68 2.05 6.06
C GLN A 54 2.41 1.37 4.70
N THR A 55 1.30 0.62 4.64
CA THR A 55 0.91 -0.21 3.49
C THR A 55 -0.52 0.04 3.06
N ALA A 56 -0.75 0.02 1.75
CA ALA A 56 -2.08 -0.06 1.16
C ALA A 56 -2.28 -1.41 0.47
N GLU A 57 -3.37 -2.11 0.78
CA GLU A 57 -3.80 -3.31 0.07
C GLU A 57 -4.82 -2.92 -1.02
N LEU A 58 -4.52 -3.27 -2.26
CA LEU A 58 -5.25 -2.87 -3.45
C LEU A 58 -5.99 -4.05 -4.08
N ARG A 59 -7.19 -3.80 -4.59
CA ARG A 59 -8.04 -4.77 -5.30
C ARG A 59 -8.27 -4.31 -6.74
N SER A 60 -8.16 -5.24 -7.71
CA SER A 60 -8.26 -4.96 -9.15
C SER A 60 -7.30 -3.85 -9.59
N VAL A 61 -6.00 -4.13 -9.51
CA VAL A 61 -4.95 -3.15 -9.74
C VAL A 61 -4.74 -2.94 -11.24
N HIS A 62 -4.62 -1.67 -11.63
CA HIS A 62 -4.20 -1.26 -12.96
C HIS A 62 -3.19 -0.11 -12.84
N ILE A 63 -1.97 -0.33 -13.31
CA ILE A 63 -0.89 0.65 -13.26
C ILE A 63 -0.42 0.96 -14.66
N THR A 64 -0.32 2.24 -14.99
CA THR A 64 0.36 2.72 -16.20
C THR A 64 1.70 3.33 -15.79
N PHE A 65 2.79 2.91 -16.43
CA PHE A 65 4.13 3.44 -16.17
C PHE A 65 4.56 4.41 -17.26
N TYR A 66 5.30 5.43 -16.85
CA TYR A 66 5.76 6.51 -17.73
C TYR A 66 7.28 6.67 -17.64
N ASP A 67 7.91 7.06 -18.75
CA ASP A 67 9.33 7.38 -18.81
C ASP A 67 9.64 8.77 -18.23
N THR A 68 10.90 9.22 -18.37
CA THR A 68 11.37 10.51 -17.82
C THR A 68 10.84 11.72 -18.57
N GLU A 69 10.24 11.51 -19.74
CA GLU A 69 9.61 12.55 -20.57
C GLU A 69 8.08 12.56 -20.38
N GLY A 70 7.54 11.60 -19.62
CA GLY A 70 6.11 11.45 -19.36
C GLY A 70 5.37 10.65 -20.44
N ALA A 71 6.08 9.92 -21.30
CA ALA A 71 5.46 9.03 -22.27
C ALA A 71 5.15 7.67 -21.64
N GLU A 72 3.99 7.09 -21.99
CA GLU A 72 3.59 5.77 -21.52
C GLU A 72 4.53 4.68 -22.06
N THR A 73 4.97 3.79 -21.17
CA THR A 73 5.96 2.74 -21.48
C THR A 73 5.40 1.34 -21.36
N SER A 74 4.57 1.10 -20.34
CA SER A 74 4.04 -0.21 -20.04
C SER A 74 2.83 -0.12 -19.12
N THR A 75 2.06 -1.19 -19.09
CA THR A 75 0.93 -1.36 -18.18
C THR A 75 1.08 -2.63 -17.35
N LEU A 76 0.72 -2.57 -16.07
CA LEU A 76 0.61 -3.72 -15.18
C LEU A 76 -0.84 -3.87 -14.73
N THR A 77 -1.35 -5.09 -14.80
CA THR A 77 -2.64 -5.46 -14.18
C THR A 77 -2.46 -6.63 -13.23
N SER A 78 -3.20 -6.61 -12.13
CA SER A 78 -3.27 -7.73 -11.18
C SER A 78 -4.58 -7.72 -10.40
N ARG A 79 -4.93 -8.85 -9.76
CA ARG A 79 -6.11 -8.90 -8.88
C ARG A 79 -5.85 -8.25 -7.53
N GLU A 80 -4.63 -8.35 -7.04
CA GLU A 80 -4.24 -7.82 -5.74
C GLU A 80 -2.90 -7.10 -5.84
N GLY A 81 -2.66 -6.18 -4.91
CA GLY A 81 -1.30 -5.71 -4.68
C GLY A 81 -1.12 -4.96 -3.37
N THR A 82 0.13 -4.92 -2.89
CA THR A 82 0.53 -4.11 -1.73
C THR A 82 1.38 -2.94 -2.19
N TYR A 83 0.99 -1.74 -1.80
CA TYR A 83 1.81 -0.54 -1.97
C TYR A 83 2.44 -0.13 -0.65
N HIS A 84 3.77 -0.14 -0.59
CA HIS A 84 4.55 0.34 0.54
C HIS A 84 4.91 1.81 0.33
N TRP A 85 4.06 2.73 0.78
CA TRP A 85 4.22 4.16 0.42
C TRP A 85 5.46 4.84 1.01
N ARG A 86 6.14 4.23 1.98
CA ARG A 86 7.41 4.74 2.52
C ARG A 86 8.57 4.50 1.56
N SER A 87 8.67 3.30 0.98
CA SER A 87 9.70 2.96 0.01
C SER A 87 9.29 3.27 -1.43
N GLY A 88 7.98 3.37 -1.69
CA GLY A 88 7.41 3.47 -3.03
C GLY A 88 7.29 2.12 -3.73
N ASP A 89 7.55 1.01 -3.03
CA ASP A 89 7.51 -0.32 -3.65
C ASP A 89 6.07 -0.79 -3.87
N MET A 90 5.86 -1.46 -5.00
CA MET A 90 4.58 -2.05 -5.38
C MET A 90 4.77 -3.56 -5.61
N GLU A 91 4.03 -4.37 -4.86
CA GLU A 91 3.96 -5.82 -5.05
C GLU A 91 2.64 -6.21 -5.69
N ALA A 92 2.68 -6.75 -6.91
CA ALA A 92 1.51 -7.26 -7.59
C ALA A 92 1.34 -8.76 -7.37
N ARG A 93 0.12 -9.22 -7.07
CA ARG A 93 -0.19 -10.62 -6.81
C ARG A 93 -1.44 -11.06 -7.58
N ILE A 94 -1.43 -12.33 -7.98
CA ILE A 94 -2.53 -13.04 -8.66
C ILE A 94 -2.90 -12.42 -10.02
N ASN A 95 -2.81 -13.23 -11.08
CA ASN A 95 -3.10 -12.82 -12.47
C ASN A 95 -2.32 -11.55 -12.87
N VAL A 96 -1.02 -11.54 -12.58
CA VAL A 96 -0.15 -10.41 -12.92
C VAL A 96 0.17 -10.47 -14.41
N VAL A 97 -0.14 -9.40 -15.14
CA VAL A 97 0.16 -9.25 -16.56
C VAL A 97 0.83 -7.90 -16.77
N VAL A 98 1.95 -7.91 -17.51
CA VAL A 98 2.67 -6.70 -17.93
C VAL A 98 2.70 -6.68 -19.45
N VAL A 99 2.35 -5.53 -20.04
CA VAL A 99 2.32 -5.29 -21.50
C VAL A 99 3.09 -4.02 -21.82
#